data_AF-A0A2T4JYK4-F1
#
_entry.id   AF-A0A2T4JYK4-F1
#
_cell.length_a   1.000
_cell.length_b   1.000
_cell.length_c   1.000
_cell.angle_alpha   90.00
_cell.angle_beta   90.00
_cell.angle_gamma   90.00
#
_symmetry.space_group_name_H-M   'P 1'
#
loop_
_entity.id
_entity.type
_entity.pdbx_description
1 polymer ?
#
loop_
_entity_poly.entity_id
_entity_poly.type
_entity_poly.pdbx_seq_one_letter_code
_entity_poly.pdbx_strand_id
1 'polypeptide(L)'
;MSVELGRALVLERPVRVADGAGGHAESWVALGTLWAEVAPGSGRDVAGEEVTLASVPCRITVRAAPFGAPSRPVAGQRFREGGRVFAILAVSERDAGGRYLTCFAREEGPA
;
A
#
# COMPACT_ATOMS: atom_id res chain seq x y z
N MET A 1 14.17 17.63 -2.00
CA MET A 1 14.14 16.19 -1.67
C MET A 1 14.00 15.43 -2.98
N SER A 2 14.96 14.55 -3.29
CA SER A 2 14.86 13.66 -4.46
C SER A 2 13.90 12.50 -4.15
N VAL A 3 13.26 11.93 -5.16
CA VAL A 3 12.47 10.69 -5.05
C VAL A 3 13.32 9.55 -5.58
N GLU A 4 13.58 8.54 -4.75
CA GLU A 4 14.39 7.37 -5.12
C GLU A 4 13.52 6.11 -5.21
N LEU A 5 13.07 5.79 -6.42
CA LEU A 5 12.22 4.63 -6.70
C LEU A 5 13.06 3.35 -6.83
N GLY A 6 13.74 2.95 -5.77
CA GLY A 6 14.69 1.83 -5.76
C GLY A 6 14.12 0.46 -5.40
N ARG A 7 12.84 0.36 -5.01
CA ARG A 7 12.23 -0.89 -4.54
C ARG A 7 11.12 -1.36 -5.49
N ALA A 8 11.15 -2.63 -5.86
CA ALA A 8 10.13 -3.23 -6.72
C ALA A 8 9.02 -3.87 -5.86
N LEU A 9 7.84 -3.27 -5.85
CA LEU A 9 6.70 -3.70 -5.06
C LEU A 9 5.61 -4.27 -5.96
N VAL A 10 5.07 -5.45 -5.63
CA VAL A 10 3.90 -6.00 -6.31
C VAL A 10 2.66 -5.34 -5.74
N LEU A 11 1.87 -4.69 -6.59
CA LEU A 11 0.55 -4.17 -6.23
C LEU A 11 -0.47 -5.31 -6.31
N GLU A 12 -1.22 -5.53 -5.25
CA GLU A 12 -2.26 -6.56 -5.17
C GLU A 12 -3.61 -5.94 -4.81
N ARG A 13 -4.69 -6.48 -5.37
CA ARG A 13 -6.07 -6.15 -4.97
C ARG A 13 -6.72 -7.30 -4.22
N PRO A 14 -7.60 -7.01 -3.25
CA PRO A 14 -8.42 -8.05 -2.62
C PRO A 14 -9.48 -8.52 -3.62
N VAL A 15 -9.77 -9.82 -3.58
CA VAL A 15 -10.85 -10.47 -4.33
C VAL A 15 -11.58 -11.40 -3.37
N ARG A 16 -12.89 -11.21 -3.24
CA ARG A 16 -13.75 -12.10 -2.46
C ARG A 16 -14.02 -13.37 -3.26
N VAL A 17 -13.71 -14.50 -2.66
CA VAL A 17 -13.98 -15.83 -3.18
C VAL A 17 -15.05 -16.45 -2.31
N ALA A 18 -16.14 -16.93 -2.92
CA ALA A 18 -17.18 -17.64 -2.18
C ALA A 18 -16.59 -18.92 -1.58
N ASP A 19 -16.84 -19.16 -0.29
CA ASP A 19 -16.31 -20.35 0.41
C ASP A 19 -17.19 -21.60 0.23
N GLY A 20 -18.29 -21.48 -0.53
CA GLY A 20 -19.24 -22.57 -0.77
C GLY A 20 -20.17 -22.91 0.41
N ALA A 21 -19.99 -22.27 1.57
CA ALA A 21 -20.78 -22.46 2.79
C ALA A 21 -21.64 -21.24 3.17
N GLY A 22 -21.66 -20.21 2.31
CA GLY A 22 -22.41 -18.97 2.52
C GLY A 22 -21.56 -17.80 3.05
N GLY A 23 -20.25 -17.99 3.21
CA GLY A 23 -19.30 -16.93 3.53
C GLY A 23 -18.37 -16.58 2.35
N HIS A 24 -17.39 -15.74 2.64
CA HIS A 24 -16.40 -15.28 1.67
C HIS A 24 -14.99 -15.36 2.27
N ALA A 25 -14.07 -15.97 1.54
CA ALA A 25 -12.64 -15.85 1.79
C ALA A 25 -12.08 -14.65 1.02
N GLU A 26 -11.12 -13.93 1.61
CA GLU A 26 -10.38 -12.90 0.91
C GLU A 26 -9.12 -13.52 0.29
N SER A 27 -8.99 -13.36 -1.02
CA SER A 27 -7.78 -13.71 -1.78
C SER A 27 -7.16 -12.43 -2.35
N TRP A 28 -5.89 -12.49 -2.74
CA TRP A 28 -5.17 -11.34 -3.29
C TRP A 28 -4.67 -11.65 -4.69
N VAL A 29 -4.98 -10.75 -5.62
CA VAL A 29 -4.59 -10.88 -7.03
C VAL A 29 -3.59 -9.79 -7.37
N ALA A 30 -2.44 -10.18 -7.92
CA ALA A 30 -1.43 -9.27 -8.41
C ALA A 30 -1.93 -8.47 -9.63
N LEU A 31 -1.74 -7.15 -9.58
CA LEU A 31 -2.04 -6.21 -10.65
C LEU A 31 -0.79 -5.85 -11.48
N GLY A 32 0.39 -5.93 -10.87
CA GLY A 32 1.66 -5.63 -11.51
C GLY A 32 2.71 -5.15 -10.51
N THR A 33 3.91 -4.88 -11.01
CA THR A 33 5.03 -4.39 -10.18
C THR A 33 5.24 -2.89 -10.39
N LEU A 34 5.35 -2.14 -9.29
CA LEU A 34 5.65 -0.72 -9.27
C LEU A 34 6.99 -0.47 -8.60
N TRP A 35 7.80 0.41 -9.18
CA TRP A 35 9.00 0.93 -8.54
C TRP A 35 8.63 2.03 -7.54
N ALA A 36 9.15 1.88 -6.33
CA ALA A 36 8.72 2.66 -5.18
C ALA A 36 9.90 3.13 -4.32
N GLU A 37 9.70 4.28 -3.68
CA GLU A 37 10.43 4.70 -2.49
C GLU A 37 9.60 4.29 -1.27
N VAL A 38 10.22 3.69 -0.25
CA VAL A 38 9.54 3.33 1.00
C VAL A 38 10.21 4.06 2.14
N ALA A 39 9.49 4.96 2.78
CA ALA A 39 9.95 5.73 3.92
C ALA A 39 9.10 5.41 5.16
N PRO A 40 9.66 5.43 6.38
CA PRO A 40 8.88 5.31 7.60
C PRO A 40 7.85 6.45 7.70
N GLY A 41 6.70 6.16 8.30
CA GLY A 41 5.74 7.16 8.72
C GLY A 41 6.38 8.09 9.73
N SER A 42 5.96 9.36 9.78
CA SER A 42 6.37 10.22 10.90
C SER A 42 5.77 9.65 12.18
N GLY A 43 6.59 9.33 13.18
CA GLY A 43 6.16 8.82 14.50
C GLY A 43 5.35 9.82 15.34
N ARG A 44 4.67 10.78 14.71
CA ARG A 44 3.68 11.66 15.32
C ARG A 44 2.32 10.97 15.26
N ASP A 45 2.28 9.72 15.70
CA ASP A 45 1.01 9.10 16.09
C ASP A 45 0.55 9.84 17.33
N VAL A 46 -0.57 10.53 17.18
CA VAL A 46 -1.32 11.08 18.30
C VAL A 46 -1.59 9.90 19.24
N ALA A 47 -1.07 9.98 20.46
CA ALA A 47 -1.38 9.02 21.51
C ALA A 47 -2.91 8.93 21.65
N GLY A 48 -3.51 7.85 21.17
CA GLY A 48 -4.96 7.74 21.13
C GLY A 48 -5.52 6.50 20.46
N GLU A 49 -4.81 5.87 19.53
CA GLU A 49 -5.28 4.63 18.90
C GLU A 49 -4.34 3.50 19.26
N GLU A 50 -4.90 2.39 19.76
CA GLU A 50 -4.17 1.18 20.11
C GLU A 50 -3.22 0.80 18.97
N VAL A 51 -1.94 1.14 19.14
CA VAL A 51 -0.84 0.61 18.34
C VAL A 51 -0.79 -0.88 18.65
N THR A 52 -1.60 -1.64 17.92
CA THR A 52 -1.49 -3.09 17.86
C THR A 52 -0.02 -3.36 17.55
N LEU A 53 0.67 -4.03 18.48
CA LEU A 53 2.15 -4.15 18.56
C LEU A 53 2.86 -4.67 17.30
N ALA A 54 2.13 -5.02 16.23
CA ALA A 54 2.64 -5.76 15.08
C ALA A 54 2.69 -4.95 13.77
N SER A 55 2.71 -3.62 13.80
CA SER A 55 2.63 -2.88 12.53
C SER A 55 3.18 -1.47 12.56
N VAL A 56 3.85 -1.09 11.47
CA VAL A 56 4.60 0.17 11.38
C VAL A 56 4.00 1.04 10.28
N PRO A 57 3.61 2.30 10.56
CA PRO A 57 3.16 3.20 9.50
C PRO A 57 4.32 3.52 8.54
N CYS A 58 4.02 3.58 7.25
CA CYS A 58 4.97 3.91 6.20
C CYS A 58 4.33 4.79 5.11
N ARG A 59 5.19 5.55 4.42
CA ARG A 59 4.84 6.29 3.21
C ARG A 59 5.56 5.67 2.04
N ILE A 60 4.80 5.23 1.05
CA ILE A 60 5.31 4.58 -0.15
C ILE A 60 5.05 5.53 -1.32
N THR A 61 6.11 6.00 -1.97
CA THR A 61 5.97 6.84 -3.17
C THR A 61 6.13 6.00 -4.41
N VAL A 62 5.21 6.14 -5.37
CA VAL A 62 5.28 5.53 -6.70
C VAL A 62 5.09 6.58 -7.78
N ARG A 63 5.39 6.24 -9.04
CA ARG A 63 5.00 7.08 -10.19
C ARG A 63 3.47 7.17 -10.26
N ALA A 64 2.97 8.34 -10.63
CA ALA A 64 1.56 8.52 -10.87
C ALA A 64 1.09 7.78 -12.12
N ALA A 65 -0.19 7.43 -12.12
CA ALA A 65 -0.92 6.89 -13.26
C ALA A 65 -2.28 7.59 -13.36
N PRO A 66 -2.93 7.63 -14.53
CA PRO A 66 -4.25 8.24 -14.68
C PRO A 66 -5.28 7.65 -13.72
N PHE A 67 -6.29 8.44 -13.35
CA PHE A 67 -7.42 7.93 -12.56
C PHE A 67 -8.09 6.74 -13.26
N GLY A 68 -8.38 5.67 -12.51
CA GLY A 68 -8.96 4.44 -13.04
C GLY A 68 -7.97 3.48 -13.72
N ALA A 69 -6.70 3.87 -13.94
CA ALA A 69 -5.71 2.95 -14.47
C ALA A 69 -5.42 1.81 -13.48
N PRO A 70 -5.29 0.55 -13.93
CA PRO A 70 -4.99 -0.59 -13.05
C PRO A 70 -3.69 -0.43 -12.24
N SER A 71 -2.75 0.35 -12.77
CA SER A 71 -1.48 0.67 -12.12
C SER A 71 -1.55 1.82 -11.12
N ARG A 72 -2.70 2.51 -10.98
CA ARG A 72 -2.90 3.56 -9.99
C ARG A 72 -3.36 2.89 -8.67
N PRO A 73 -2.53 2.90 -7.61
CA PRO A 73 -2.94 2.30 -6.35
C PRO A 73 -4.16 2.99 -5.75
N VAL A 74 -4.97 2.24 -5.01
CA VAL A 74 -6.12 2.76 -4.26
C VAL A 74 -6.16 2.18 -2.84
N ALA A 75 -6.92 2.81 -1.95
CA ALA A 75 -7.15 2.30 -0.60
C ALA A 75 -7.79 0.90 -0.61
N GLY A 76 -7.41 0.05 0.33
CA GLY A 76 -7.83 -1.36 0.42
C GLY A 76 -7.01 -2.31 -0.45
N GLN A 77 -6.16 -1.82 -1.34
CA GLN A 77 -5.11 -2.62 -1.97
C GLN A 77 -3.91 -2.79 -1.03
N ARG A 78 -2.93 -3.59 -1.44
CA ARG A 78 -1.66 -3.71 -0.71
C ARG A 78 -0.47 -3.78 -1.65
N PHE A 79 0.69 -3.39 -1.13
CA PHE A 79 1.98 -3.70 -1.74
C PHE A 79 2.59 -4.93 -1.10
N ARG A 80 3.33 -5.72 -1.88
CA ARG A 80 4.07 -6.88 -1.41
C ARG A 80 5.53 -6.83 -1.89
N GLU A 81 6.45 -7.11 -0.97
CA GLU A 81 7.88 -7.27 -1.25
C GLU A 81 8.37 -8.55 -0.57
N GLY A 82 8.47 -9.64 -1.33
CA GLY A 82 8.76 -10.96 -0.76
C GLY A 82 7.71 -11.37 0.26
N GLY A 83 8.11 -11.50 1.54
CA GLY A 83 7.23 -11.81 2.67
C GLY A 83 6.61 -10.59 3.37
N ARG A 84 7.00 -9.36 2.99
CA ARG A 84 6.51 -8.12 3.60
C ARG A 84 5.25 -7.65 2.91
N VAL A 85 4.27 -7.22 3.70
CA VAL A 85 2.98 -6.72 3.23
C VAL A 85 2.77 -5.31 3.75
N PHE A 86 2.34 -4.41 2.85
CA PHE A 86 2.01 -3.03 3.18
C PHE A 86 0.58 -2.73 2.76
N ALA A 87 -0.35 -2.73 3.72
CA ALA A 87 -1.74 -2.39 3.48
C ALA A 87 -1.87 -0.90 3.13
N ILE A 88 -2.50 -0.57 1.99
CA ILE A 88 -2.68 0.81 1.53
C ILE A 88 -3.95 1.37 2.17
N LEU A 89 -3.78 2.36 3.04
CA LEU A 89 -4.86 3.02 3.78
C LEU A 89 -5.41 4.22 3.00
N ALA A 90 -4.53 4.98 2.33
CA ALA A 90 -4.91 6.14 1.54
C ALA A 90 -3.87 6.41 0.44
N VAL A 91 -4.29 7.13 -0.61
CA VAL A 91 -3.42 7.55 -1.72
C VAL A 91 -3.68 9.02 -2.03
N SER A 92 -2.63 9.82 -2.13
CA SER A 92 -2.69 11.23 -2.52
C SER A 92 -1.65 11.58 -3.57
N GLU A 93 -1.86 12.69 -4.28
CA GLU A 93 -0.80 13.28 -5.12
C GLU A 93 0.35 13.77 -4.22
N ARG A 94 1.60 13.51 -4.60
CA ARG A 94 2.79 13.95 -3.85
C ARG A 94 3.24 15.36 -4.24
N ASP A 95 3.04 15.73 -5.50
CA ASP A 95 3.50 16.99 -6.06
C ASP A 95 2.42 17.64 -6.93
N ALA A 96 2.49 18.97 -7.06
CA ALA A 96 1.56 19.74 -7.87
C ALA A 96 1.62 19.40 -9.37
N GLY A 97 2.71 18.77 -9.82
CA GLY A 97 2.87 18.31 -11.20
C GLY A 97 2.24 16.94 -11.48
N GLY A 98 1.64 16.29 -10.46
CA GLY A 98 1.01 14.97 -10.58
C GLY A 98 1.97 13.87 -11.05
N ARG A 99 3.27 13.98 -10.74
CA ARG A 99 4.27 13.00 -11.22
C ARG A 99 4.36 11.77 -10.33
N TYR A 100 4.08 11.94 -9.05
CA TYR A 100 4.18 10.89 -8.04
C TYR A 100 2.94 10.84 -7.15
N LEU A 101 2.64 9.64 -6.67
CA LEU A 101 1.62 9.39 -5.65
C LEU A 101 2.30 9.02 -4.34
N THR A 102 1.74 9.50 -3.23
CA THR A 102 2.06 9.03 -1.88
C THR A 102 0.97 8.06 -1.45
N CYS A 103 1.36 6.82 -1.17
CA CYS A 103 0.52 5.82 -0.53
C CYS A 103 0.83 5.81 0.96
N PHE A 104 -0.17 6.12 1.78
CA PHE A 104 -0.10 5.95 3.23
C PHE A 104 -0.42 4.49 3.51
N ALA A 105 0.56 3.78 4.06
CA ALA A 105 0.46 2.35 4.25
C ALA A 105 0.88 1.94 5.66
N ARG A 106 0.51 0.72 6.03
CA ARG A 106 0.91 0.09 7.29
C ARG A 106 1.58 -1.22 6.94
N GLU A 107 2.83 -1.38 7.37
CA GLU A 107 3.54 -2.65 7.26
C GLU A 107 2.93 -3.62 8.27
N GLU A 108 2.45 -4.76 7.79
CA GLU A 108 1.92 -5.84 8.61
C GLU A 108 3.08 -6.73 9.06
N GLY A 109 3.17 -6.97 10.36
CA GLY A 109 4.14 -7.91 10.94
C GLY A 109 3.85 -9.35 10.50
N PRO A 110 4.84 -10.25 10.60
CA PRO A 110 4.62 -11.67 10.37
C PRO A 110 3.52 -12.16 11.33
N ALA A 111 2.52 -12.85 10.77
CA ALA A 111 1.50 -13.57 11.53
C ALA A 111 2.10 -14.75 12.29
#